data_AF-A0A957QTD2-F1
#
_entry.id   AF-A0A957QTD2-F1
#
_cell.length_a   1.000
_cell.length_b   1.000
_cell.length_c   1.000
_cell.angle_alpha   90.00
_cell.angle_beta   90.00
_cell.angle_gamma   90.00
#
_symmetry.space_group_name_H-M   'P 1'
#
loop_
_entity.id
_entity.type
_entity.pdbx_description
1 polymer ?
#
loop_
_entity_poly.entity_id
_entity_poly.type
_entity_poly.pdbx_seq_one_letter_code
_entity_poly.pdbx_strand_id
1 'polypeptide(L)'
;LAHDVYVTLYDQWGLRVFSNIAASEQKHTDAVAALLDAYGLEDPAIGNGVGEFTDPAFQALYDELVAQGSISAAEALKVGVAIEELDIADLEQRIAETDNADIQLLYSNLLAGSENHLRAFSGGGGQGRQGGGRGARP
;
A
#
# COMPACT_ATOMS: atom_id res chain seq x y z
N LEU A 1 -5.50 -3.29 -2.13
CA LEU A 1 -5.39 -3.25 -0.66
C LEU A 1 -4.43 -2.16 -0.19
N ALA A 2 -3.12 -2.25 -0.49
CA ALA A 2 -2.10 -1.31 -0.02
C ALA A 2 -2.46 0.17 -0.26
N HIS A 3 -2.80 0.53 -1.52
CA HIS A 3 -3.27 1.86 -1.90
C HIS A 3 -4.32 2.41 -0.93
N ASP A 4 -5.41 1.66 -0.70
CA ASP A 4 -6.55 2.11 0.08
C ASP A 4 -6.22 2.26 1.55
N VAL A 5 -5.43 1.34 2.12
CA VAL A 5 -4.94 1.48 3.50
C VAL A 5 -4.10 2.75 3.64
N TYR A 6 -3.24 3.04 2.68
CA TYR A 6 -2.37 4.22 2.72
C TYR A 6 -3.14 5.53 2.51
N VAL A 7 -4.15 5.56 1.64
CA VAL A 7 -5.06 6.71 1.52
C VAL A 7 -5.77 6.97 2.85
N THR A 8 -6.37 5.94 3.44
CA THR A 8 -7.11 6.05 4.70
C THR A 8 -6.22 6.50 5.86
N LEU A 9 -5.02 5.92 6.00
CA LEU A 9 -4.08 6.30 7.07
C LEU A 9 -3.41 7.65 6.81
N TYR A 10 -3.28 8.09 5.56
CA TYR A 10 -2.88 9.46 5.24
C TYR A 10 -3.92 10.47 5.70
N ASP A 11 -5.20 10.24 5.41
CA ASP A 11 -6.29 11.13 5.81
C ASP A 11 -6.36 11.28 7.34
N GLN A 12 -6.07 10.20 8.08
CA GLN A 12 -6.06 10.23 9.53
C GLN A 12 -4.82 10.92 10.13
N TRP A 13 -3.63 10.61 9.64
CA TRP A 13 -2.37 11.00 10.30
C TRP A 13 -1.58 12.11 9.61
N GLY A 14 -1.86 12.38 8.33
CA GLY A 14 -1.15 13.37 7.52
C GLY A 14 0.33 13.05 7.28
N LEU A 15 0.77 11.81 7.50
CA LEU A 15 2.17 11.42 7.30
C LEU A 15 2.45 11.28 5.81
N ARG A 16 3.35 12.13 5.29
CA ARG A 16 3.67 12.21 3.86
C ARG A 16 4.11 10.88 3.24
N VAL A 17 4.71 9.99 4.03
CA VAL A 17 5.10 8.64 3.58
C VAL A 17 3.91 7.90 2.98
N PHE A 18 2.73 7.96 3.61
CA PHE A 18 1.52 7.33 3.08
C PHE A 18 1.06 7.95 1.77
N SER A 19 0.98 9.29 1.67
CA SER A 19 0.57 9.93 0.40
C SER A 19 1.53 9.64 -0.77
N ASN A 20 2.84 9.57 -0.49
CA ASN A 20 3.83 9.30 -1.51
C ASN A 20 3.75 7.84 -2.00
N ILE A 21 3.57 6.90 -1.08
CA ILE A 21 3.53 5.47 -1.39
C ILE A 21 2.17 5.10 -2.00
N ALA A 22 1.05 5.65 -1.52
CA ALA A 22 -0.26 5.50 -2.17
C ALA A 22 -0.21 5.90 -3.66
N ALA A 23 0.44 7.02 -3.99
CA ALA A 23 0.63 7.42 -5.39
C ALA A 23 1.53 6.45 -6.19
N SER A 24 2.38 5.67 -5.54
CA SER A 24 3.14 4.58 -6.16
C SER A 24 2.26 3.34 -6.35
N GLU A 25 1.46 2.99 -5.34
CA GLU A 25 0.52 1.86 -5.40
C GLU A 25 -0.56 2.02 -6.46
N GLN A 26 -0.98 3.26 -6.75
CA GLN A 26 -1.83 3.51 -7.91
C GLN A 26 -1.16 3.06 -9.21
N LYS A 27 0.15 3.27 -9.36
CA LYS A 27 0.88 2.82 -10.57
C LYS A 27 1.04 1.32 -10.62
N HIS A 28 1.16 0.65 -9.46
CA HIS A 28 1.16 -0.81 -9.40
C HIS A 28 -0.19 -1.37 -9.87
N THR A 29 -1.30 -0.85 -9.34
CA THR A 29 -2.64 -1.27 -9.74
C THR A 29 -2.95 -0.95 -11.21
N ASP A 30 -2.53 0.21 -11.72
CA ASP A 30 -2.64 0.55 -13.15
C ASP A 30 -1.88 -0.44 -14.04
N ALA A 31 -0.69 -0.88 -13.61
CA ALA A 31 0.11 -1.85 -14.36
C ALA A 31 -0.51 -3.25 -14.36
N VAL A 32 -1.14 -3.66 -13.24
CA VAL A 32 -1.92 -4.92 -13.16
C VAL A 32 -3.14 -4.84 -14.07
N ALA A 33 -3.91 -3.75 -14.00
CA ALA A 33 -5.08 -3.54 -14.86
C ALA A 33 -4.73 -3.59 -16.35
N ALA A 34 -3.64 -2.93 -16.75
CA ALA A 34 -3.16 -2.98 -18.13
C ALA A 34 -2.80 -4.40 -18.59
N LEU A 35 -2.26 -5.25 -17.70
CA LEU A 35 -1.95 -6.63 -18.02
C LEU A 35 -3.23 -7.49 -18.08
N LEU A 36 -4.20 -7.27 -17.19
CA LEU A 36 -5.51 -7.94 -17.24
C LEU A 36 -6.21 -7.64 -18.58
N ASP A 37 -6.25 -6.37 -18.98
CA ASP A 37 -6.78 -5.93 -20.27
C ASP A 37 -6.07 -6.60 -21.45
N ALA A 38 -4.73 -6.64 -21.42
CA ALA A 38 -3.93 -7.26 -22.48
C ALA A 38 -4.21 -8.77 -22.63
N TYR A 39 -4.61 -9.44 -21.55
CA TYR A 39 -4.95 -10.85 -21.50
C TYR A 39 -6.47 -11.10 -21.64
N GLY A 40 -7.29 -10.06 -21.75
CA GLY A 40 -8.75 -10.15 -21.85
C GLY A 40 -9.42 -10.69 -20.59
N LEU A 41 -8.83 -10.43 -19.43
CA LEU A 41 -9.34 -10.82 -18.12
C LEU A 41 -10.14 -9.68 -17.49
N GLU A 42 -11.22 -10.01 -16.80
CA GLU A 42 -12.00 -9.02 -16.05
C GLU A 42 -11.23 -8.56 -14.81
N ASP A 43 -11.19 -7.24 -14.59
CA ASP A 43 -10.55 -6.66 -13.41
C ASP A 43 -11.49 -6.75 -12.19
N PRO A 44 -11.10 -7.51 -11.14
CA PRO A 44 -11.94 -7.72 -9.96
C PRO A 44 -12.11 -6.47 -9.09
N ALA A 45 -11.34 -5.40 -9.34
CA ALA A 45 -11.42 -4.13 -8.63
C ALA A 45 -12.33 -3.10 -9.33
N ILE A 46 -12.82 -3.38 -10.54
CA ILE A 46 -13.71 -2.45 -11.26
C ILE A 46 -14.96 -2.16 -10.44
N GLY A 47 -15.23 -0.87 -10.25
CA GLY A 47 -16.44 -0.38 -9.58
C GLY A 47 -16.33 -0.30 -8.06
N ASN A 48 -15.22 -0.73 -7.46
CA ASN A 48 -15.00 -0.62 -6.02
C ASN A 48 -14.52 0.79 -5.63
N GLY A 49 -15.08 1.31 -4.53
CA GLY A 49 -14.54 2.49 -3.84
C GLY A 49 -13.33 2.18 -2.96
N VAL A 50 -12.72 3.22 -2.38
CA VAL A 50 -11.64 3.05 -1.41
C VAL A 50 -12.12 2.24 -0.21
N GLY A 51 -11.43 1.14 0.08
CA GLY A 51 -11.75 0.24 1.18
C GLY A 51 -12.86 -0.77 0.88
N GLU A 52 -13.30 -0.87 -0.38
CA GLU A 52 -14.28 -1.85 -0.81
C GLU A 52 -13.59 -2.99 -1.58
N PHE A 53 -13.75 -4.22 -1.12
CA PHE A 53 -13.19 -5.41 -1.77
C PHE A 53 -14.26 -6.47 -1.99
N THR A 54 -14.34 -6.98 -3.23
CA THR A 54 -15.25 -8.07 -3.61
C THR A 54 -14.91 -9.38 -2.90
N ASP A 55 -13.62 -9.62 -2.66
CA ASP A 55 -13.14 -10.78 -1.92
C ASP A 55 -13.22 -10.50 -0.40
N PRO A 56 -13.97 -11.31 0.38
CA PRO A 56 -14.16 -11.09 1.80
C PRO A 56 -12.87 -11.20 2.62
N ALA A 57 -11.85 -11.93 2.15
CA ALA A 57 -10.57 -12.01 2.84
C ALA A 57 -9.83 -10.66 2.75
N PHE A 58 -9.86 -10.02 1.58
CA PHE A 58 -9.27 -8.68 1.40
C PHE A 58 -10.05 -7.60 2.16
N GLN A 59 -11.39 -7.70 2.23
CA GLN A 59 -12.19 -6.78 3.04
C GLN A 59 -11.83 -6.90 4.53
N ALA A 60 -11.77 -8.13 5.06
CA ALA A 60 -11.42 -8.35 6.46
C ALA A 60 -9.99 -7.86 6.78
N LEU A 61 -9.04 -8.11 5.88
CA LEU A 61 -7.66 -7.66 6.03
C LEU A 61 -7.57 -6.12 6.00
N TYR A 62 -8.32 -5.45 5.11
CA TYR A 62 -8.41 -4.00 5.09
C TYR A 62 -8.92 -3.45 6.43
N ASP A 63 -10.03 -3.99 6.93
CA ASP A 63 -10.64 -3.55 8.18
C ASP A 63 -9.68 -3.73 9.38
N GLU A 64 -8.97 -4.86 9.43
CA GLU A 64 -7.96 -5.15 10.46
C GLU A 64 -6.79 -4.15 10.41
N LEU A 65 -6.20 -3.94 9.23
CA LEU A 65 -5.04 -3.07 9.06
C LEU A 65 -5.40 -1.61 9.34
N VAL A 66 -6.57 -1.14 8.92
CA VAL A 66 -7.05 0.22 9.25
C VAL A 66 -7.31 0.34 10.74
N ALA A 67 -7.94 -0.66 11.37
CA ALA A 67 -8.17 -0.64 12.81
C ALA A 67 -6.86 -0.56 13.61
N GLN A 68 -5.85 -1.36 13.24
CA GLN A 68 -4.53 -1.30 13.85
C GLN A 68 -3.86 0.05 13.60
N GLY A 69 -3.80 0.50 12.35
CA GLY A 69 -3.14 1.74 11.96
C GLY A 69 -3.81 2.98 12.57
N SER A 70 -5.08 2.88 12.94
CA SER A 70 -5.83 3.94 13.60
C SER A 70 -5.49 4.12 15.08
N ILE A 71 -4.78 3.18 15.70
CA ILE A 71 -4.40 3.24 17.13
C ILE A 71 -3.42 4.39 17.39
N SER A 72 -2.39 4.52 16.55
CA SER A 72 -1.40 5.58 16.65
C SER A 72 -0.60 5.73 15.36
N ALA A 73 0.04 6.87 15.15
CA ALA A 73 0.99 7.06 14.05
C ALA A 73 2.10 5.98 14.01
N ALA A 74 2.52 5.45 15.16
CA ALA A 74 3.49 4.36 15.22
C ALA A 74 2.91 3.03 14.74
N GLU A 75 1.66 2.71 15.10
CA GLU A 75 0.97 1.52 14.58
C GLU A 75 0.66 1.66 13.09
N ALA A 76 0.33 2.85 12.60
CA ALA A 76 0.18 3.11 11.17
C ALA A 76 1.46 2.76 10.39
N LEU A 77 2.63 3.19 10.87
CA LEU A 77 3.90 2.87 10.23
C LEU A 77 4.20 1.36 10.27
N LYS A 78 3.81 0.65 11.34
CA LYS A 78 3.92 -0.82 11.40
C LYS A 78 2.99 -1.50 10.40
N VAL A 79 1.78 -0.99 10.19
CA VAL A 79 0.86 -1.46 9.14
C VAL A 79 1.49 -1.30 7.76
N GLY A 80 2.14 -0.15 7.49
CA GLY A 80 2.93 0.03 6.27
C GLY A 80 4.02 -1.02 6.10
N VAL A 81 4.83 -1.27 7.14
CA VAL A 81 5.85 -2.33 7.10
C VAL A 81 5.22 -3.71 6.83
N ALA A 82 4.13 -4.06 7.52
CA ALA A 82 3.50 -5.37 7.41
C ALA A 82 2.92 -5.63 6.01
N ILE A 83 2.32 -4.62 5.38
CA ILE A 83 1.82 -4.72 4.01
C ILE A 83 2.98 -4.98 3.04
N GLU A 84 4.06 -4.21 3.12
CA GLU A 84 5.18 -4.38 2.19
C GLU A 84 5.92 -5.71 2.38
N GLU A 85 6.02 -6.21 3.62
CA GLU A 85 6.57 -7.55 3.88
C GLU A 85 5.69 -8.66 3.27
N LEU A 86 4.37 -8.52 3.34
CA LEU A 86 3.42 -9.45 2.71
C LEU A 86 3.53 -9.40 1.19
N ASP A 87 3.51 -8.19 0.61
CA ASP A 87 3.59 -7.99 -0.84
C ASP A 87 4.90 -8.56 -1.41
N ILE A 88 6.03 -8.34 -0.74
CA ILE A 88 7.34 -8.91 -1.13
C ILE A 88 7.27 -10.44 -1.14
N ALA A 89 6.77 -11.06 -0.06
CA ALA A 89 6.71 -12.53 0.05
C ALA A 89 5.81 -13.15 -1.03
N ASP A 90 4.65 -12.55 -1.26
CA ASP A 90 3.70 -13.01 -2.29
C ASP A 90 4.27 -12.85 -3.70
N LEU A 91 4.95 -11.74 -3.99
CA LEU A 91 5.56 -11.50 -5.30
C LEU A 91 6.74 -12.45 -5.56
N GLU A 92 7.60 -12.69 -4.58
CA GLU A 92 8.69 -13.68 -4.70
C GLU A 92 8.14 -15.07 -5.00
N GLN A 93 7.09 -15.50 -4.29
CA GLN A 93 6.43 -16.77 -4.54
C GLN A 93 5.84 -16.83 -5.96
N ARG A 94 5.08 -15.80 -6.36
CA ARG A 94 4.40 -15.78 -7.68
C ARG A 94 5.37 -15.71 -8.85
N ILE A 95 6.52 -15.05 -8.69
CA ILE A 95 7.60 -15.05 -9.69
C ILE A 95 8.15 -16.46 -9.88
N ALA A 96 8.33 -17.23 -8.80
CA ALA A 96 8.84 -18.59 -8.86
C ALA A 96 7.85 -19.61 -9.45
N GLU A 97 6.55 -19.30 -9.44
CA GLU A 97 5.46 -20.20 -9.89
C GLU A 97 5.07 -20.01 -11.36
N THR A 98 5.62 -19.03 -12.07
CA THR A 98 5.26 -18.73 -13.46
C THR A 98 6.47 -18.65 -14.37
N ASP A 99 6.33 -19.17 -15.59
CA ASP A 99 7.32 -19.01 -16.68
C ASP A 99 6.90 -17.93 -17.70
N ASN A 100 5.78 -17.24 -17.46
CA ASN A 100 5.31 -16.18 -18.35
C ASN A 100 6.15 -14.91 -18.17
N ALA A 101 6.91 -14.54 -19.20
CA ALA A 101 7.83 -13.41 -19.18
C ALA A 101 7.15 -12.06 -18.87
N ASP A 102 5.92 -11.83 -19.34
CA ASP A 102 5.20 -10.58 -19.08
C ASP A 102 4.82 -10.48 -17.60
N ILE A 103 4.34 -11.58 -17.03
CA ILE A 103 3.95 -11.68 -15.62
C ILE A 103 5.19 -11.56 -14.72
N GLN A 104 6.30 -12.25 -15.06
CA GLN A 104 7.55 -12.14 -14.33
C GLN A 104 8.09 -10.70 -14.34
N LEU A 105 8.01 -10.01 -15.48
CA LEU A 105 8.44 -8.62 -15.60
C LEU A 105 7.57 -7.69 -14.74
N LEU A 106 6.25 -7.85 -14.78
CA LEU A 106 5.33 -7.08 -13.94
C LEU A 106 5.65 -7.28 -12.46
N TYR A 107 5.67 -8.54 -11.99
CA TYR A 107 5.90 -8.84 -10.58
C TYR A 107 7.29 -8.41 -10.11
N SER A 108 8.33 -8.52 -10.93
CA SER A 108 9.67 -8.05 -10.57
C SER A 108 9.73 -6.52 -10.38
N ASN A 109 8.96 -5.77 -11.17
CA ASN A 109 8.87 -4.32 -11.02
C ASN A 109 8.09 -3.93 -9.76
N LEU A 110 6.99 -4.62 -9.48
CA LEU A 110 6.22 -4.44 -8.23
C LEU A 110 7.08 -4.77 -7.01
N LEU A 111 7.84 -5.88 -7.05
CA LEU A 111 8.74 -6.30 -5.97
C LEU A 111 9.78 -5.22 -5.65
N ALA A 112 10.43 -4.67 -6.68
CA ALA A 112 11.36 -3.56 -6.51
C ALA A 112 10.68 -2.30 -5.93
N GLY A 113 9.40 -2.07 -6.25
CA GLY A 113 8.56 -1.04 -5.65
C GLY A 113 8.37 -1.26 -4.15
N SER A 114 7.85 -2.44 -3.77
CA SER A 114 7.57 -2.80 -2.37
C SER A 114 8.84 -2.77 -1.50
N GLU A 115 9.99 -3.20 -2.02
CA GLU A 115 11.27 -3.06 -1.32
C GLU A 115 11.63 -1.59 -1.02
N ASN A 116 11.33 -0.67 -1.95
CA ASN A 116 11.55 0.77 -1.73
C ASN A 116 10.58 1.32 -0.69
N HIS A 117 9.33 0.87 -0.71
CA HIS A 117 8.30 1.27 0.27
C HIS A 117 8.65 0.77 1.67
N LEU A 118 9.07 -0.49 1.80
CA LEU A 118 9.52 -1.07 3.06
C LEU A 118 10.68 -0.27 3.67
N ARG A 119 11.67 0.12 2.85
CA ARG A 119 12.75 1.01 3.28
C ARG A 119 12.24 2.38 3.73
N ALA A 120 11.23 2.94 3.06
CA ALA A 120 10.66 4.23 3.42
C ALA A 120 9.89 4.19 4.75
N PHE A 121 9.12 3.12 5.02
CA PHE A 121 8.45 2.91 6.30
C PHE A 121 9.45 2.64 7.44
N SER A 122 10.44 1.78 7.19
CA SER A 122 11.46 1.38 8.18
C SER A 122 12.49 2.47 8.49
N GLY A 123 12.79 3.33 7.51
CA GLY A 123 13.76 4.43 7.62
C GLY A 123 13.28 5.65 8.41
N GLY A 124 12.08 5.58 9.00
CA GLY A 124 11.52 6.65 9.82
C GLY A 124 10.94 7.80 8.99
N GLY A 125 9.87 7.51 8.21
CA GLY A 125 9.06 8.50 7.47
C GLY A 125 8.45 9.65 8.29
N GLY A 126 8.87 9.85 9.54
CA GLY A 126 8.56 10.97 10.41
C GLY A 126 9.65 12.04 10.44
N GLN A 127 9.79 12.82 9.35
CA GLN A 127 10.23 14.22 9.47
C GLN A 127 9.06 15.16 9.21
N GLY A 128 7.98 14.94 9.97
CA GLY A 128 7.00 15.97 10.28
C GLY A 128 7.54 16.83 11.42
N ARG A 129 8.21 17.93 11.09
CA ARG A 129 8.40 19.05 12.03
C ARG A 129 7.01 19.49 12.49
N GLN A 130 6.57 19.09 13.67
CA GLN A 130 5.49 19.80 14.36
C GLN A 130 6.03 21.17 14.77
N GLY A 131 5.79 22.15 13.90
CA GLY A 131 6.03 23.55 14.17
C GLY A 131 5.05 24.05 15.22
N GLY A 132 5.60 24.53 16.33
CA GLY A 132 5.10 25.70 17.06
C GLY A 132 3.68 25.60 17.62
N GLY A 133 3.54 24.92 18.75
CA GLY A 133 2.47 25.26 19.68
C GLY A 133 2.54 26.75 20.01
N ARG A 134 1.56 27.52 19.54
CA ARG A 134 1.28 28.88 20.04
C ARG A 134 0.81 28.74 21.49
N GLY A 135 1.78 28.67 22.39
CA GLY A 135 1.57 28.89 23.82
C GLY A 135 1.20 30.35 24.03
N ALA A 136 -0.07 30.56 24.36
CA ALA A 136 -0.57 31.81 24.89
C ALA A 136 0.32 32.31 26.05
N ARG A 137 0.58 33.61 26.07
CA ARG A 137 0.95 34.32 27.30
C ARG A 137 -0.17 35.32 27.61
N PRO A 138 -0.56 35.44 28.88
CA PRO A 138 -1.54 36.43 29.33
C PRO A 138 -1.04 37.87 29.12
#